data_AF-A0A315CE19-F1
#
_entry.id   AF-A0A315CE19-F1
#
_cell.length_a   1.000
_cell.length_b   1.000
_cell.length_c   1.000
_cell.angle_alpha   90.00
_cell.angle_beta   90.00
_cell.angle_gamma   90.00
#
_symmetry.space_group_name_H-M   'P 1'
#
loop_
_entity.id
_entity.type
_entity.pdbx_description
1 polymer ?
#
loop_
_entity_poly.entity_id
_entity_poly.type
_entity_poly.pdbx_seq_one_letter_code
_entity_poly.pdbx_strand_id
1 'polypeptide(L)'
;MTACMVVRKPSETELRALDHPPSAVQAKLDRFYPLTLAWYEEVERQLLAQGRMLSNQEKALAQRLGVKFPENVRIVVLEKFPMPSNHELATEAEKLGLGWALEGGRAMGYAIMLKPKLADNPTVIAHELVHVAQHDRLGREAFLRRYLAELEMMGYARSPLELEAYARQSAR
;
A
#
# COMPACT_ATOMS: atom_id res chain seq x y z
N MET A 1 -16.96 -11.51 23.35
CA MET A 1 -16.15 -12.59 22.77
C MET A 1 -15.91 -12.25 21.31
N THR A 2 -14.81 -11.55 21.01
CA THR A 2 -14.44 -11.24 19.63
C THR A 2 -13.76 -12.47 19.07
N ALA A 3 -14.42 -13.17 18.15
CA ALA A 3 -13.75 -14.23 17.40
C ALA A 3 -12.61 -13.57 16.62
N CYS A 4 -11.37 -13.72 17.08
CA CYS A 4 -10.20 -13.53 16.24
C CYS A 4 -10.33 -14.56 15.12
N MET A 5 -10.95 -14.15 14.00
CA MET A 5 -10.89 -14.93 12.77
C MET A 5 -9.42 -15.05 12.42
N VAL A 6 -8.85 -16.24 12.64
CA VAL A 6 -7.50 -16.56 12.22
C VAL A 6 -7.51 -16.50 10.70
N VAL A 7 -7.01 -15.41 10.14
CA VAL A 7 -6.86 -15.28 8.69
C VAL A 7 -5.82 -16.29 8.24
N ARG A 8 -6.27 -17.31 7.50
CA ARG A 8 -5.39 -18.35 6.97
C ARG A 8 -4.45 -17.73 5.94
N LYS A 9 -3.13 -17.86 6.15
CA LYS A 9 -2.12 -17.45 5.17
C LYS A 9 -2.32 -18.16 3.82
N PRO A 10 -1.94 -17.54 2.68
CA PRO A 10 -1.90 -18.23 1.40
C PRO A 10 -1.07 -19.52 1.47
N SER A 11 -1.55 -20.56 0.81
CA SER A 11 -0.80 -21.79 0.56
C SER A 11 0.32 -21.56 -0.45
N GLU A 12 1.32 -22.44 -0.50
CA GLU A 12 2.38 -22.36 -1.52
C GLU A 12 1.84 -22.38 -2.95
N THR A 13 0.76 -23.13 -3.20
CA THR A 13 0.11 -23.17 -4.51
C THR A 13 -0.50 -21.83 -4.87
N GLU A 14 -1.17 -21.17 -3.92
CA GLU A 14 -1.71 -19.81 -4.11
C GLU A 14 -0.57 -18.81 -4.34
N LEU A 15 0.55 -18.91 -3.61
CA LEU A 15 1.72 -18.04 -3.80
C LEU A 15 2.37 -18.23 -5.18
N ARG A 16 2.57 -19.48 -5.63
CA ARG A 16 3.09 -19.77 -6.98
C ARG A 16 2.18 -19.25 -8.09
N ALA A 17 0.87 -19.19 -7.85
CA ALA A 17 -0.07 -18.64 -8.82
C ALA A 17 0.09 -17.12 -9.03
N LEU A 18 0.74 -16.38 -8.12
CA LEU A 18 1.04 -14.96 -8.32
C LEU A 18 2.11 -14.71 -9.38
N ASP A 19 3.01 -15.68 -9.59
CA ASP A 19 4.06 -15.58 -10.61
C ASP A 19 3.47 -15.76 -12.02
N HIS A 20 2.37 -16.51 -12.11
CA HIS A 20 1.60 -16.73 -13.34
C HIS A 20 0.08 -16.61 -13.06
N PRO A 21 -0.44 -15.38 -12.89
CA PRO A 21 -1.85 -15.17 -12.59
C PRO A 21 -2.77 -15.76 -13.68
N PRO A 22 -3.99 -16.19 -13.32
CA PRO A 22 -4.98 -16.60 -14.33
C PRO A 22 -5.16 -15.53 -15.40
N SER A 23 -5.38 -15.92 -16.66
CA SER A 23 -5.43 -14.99 -17.80
C SER A 23 -6.46 -13.87 -17.62
N ALA A 24 -7.57 -14.12 -16.91
CA ALA A 24 -8.56 -13.10 -16.59
C ALA A 24 -8.00 -12.03 -15.63
N VAL A 25 -7.21 -12.43 -14.63
CA VAL A 25 -6.50 -11.51 -13.72
C VAL A 25 -5.45 -10.74 -14.50
N GLN A 26 -4.67 -11.41 -15.34
CA GLN A 26 -3.65 -10.74 -16.16
C GLN A 26 -4.27 -9.69 -17.10
N ALA A 27 -5.36 -10.03 -17.81
CA ALA A 27 -6.07 -9.09 -18.67
C ALA A 27 -6.63 -7.89 -17.89
N LYS A 28 -7.13 -8.10 -16.67
CA LYS A 28 -7.58 -7.02 -15.78
C LYS A 28 -6.42 -6.13 -15.36
N LEU A 29 -5.29 -6.71 -14.96
CA LEU A 29 -4.08 -5.97 -14.59
C LEU A 29 -3.57 -5.14 -15.78
N ASP A 30 -3.49 -5.70 -16.97
CA ASP A 30 -3.00 -4.99 -18.16
C ASP A 30 -3.94 -3.85 -18.57
N ARG A 31 -5.25 -4.01 -18.37
CA ARG A 31 -6.23 -2.94 -18.59
C ARG A 31 -6.07 -1.78 -17.62
N PHE A 32 -5.96 -2.06 -16.33
CA PHE A 32 -6.01 -1.01 -15.29
C PHE A 32 -4.65 -0.47 -14.88
N TYR A 33 -3.55 -1.22 -15.09
CA TYR A 33 -2.22 -0.80 -14.66
C TYR A 33 -1.81 0.58 -15.19
N PRO A 34 -1.98 0.94 -16.48
CA PRO A 34 -1.59 2.27 -16.97
C PRO A 34 -2.38 3.40 -16.29
N LEU A 35 -3.67 3.17 -16.02
CA LEU A 35 -4.53 4.13 -15.32
C LEU A 35 -4.12 4.27 -13.85
N THR A 36 -3.83 3.15 -13.18
CA THR A 36 -3.35 3.12 -11.81
C THR A 36 -2.02 3.84 -11.68
N LEU A 37 -1.07 3.59 -12.59
CA LEU A 37 0.24 4.22 -12.58
C LEU A 37 0.13 5.74 -12.71
N ALA A 38 -0.63 6.22 -13.70
CA ALA A 38 -0.81 7.65 -13.93
C ALA A 38 -1.43 8.35 -12.71
N TRP A 39 -2.48 7.75 -12.13
CA TRP A 39 -3.11 8.27 -10.92
C TRP A 39 -2.17 8.25 -9.71
N TYR A 40 -1.43 7.15 -9.52
CA TYR A 40 -0.48 6.99 -8.42
C TYR A 40 0.64 8.04 -8.48
N GLU A 41 1.20 8.27 -9.67
CA GLU A 41 2.24 9.29 -9.91
C GLU A 41 1.71 10.72 -9.71
N GLU A 42 0.48 10.98 -10.15
CA GLU A 42 -0.17 12.27 -9.93
C GLU A 42 -0.35 12.55 -8.44
N VAL A 43 -0.93 11.59 -7.70
CA VAL A 43 -1.16 11.73 -6.26
C VAL A 43 0.15 11.88 -5.50
N GLU A 44 1.15 11.01 -5.76
CA GLU A 44 2.43 11.11 -5.08
C GLU A 44 3.07 12.48 -5.31
N ARG A 45 3.15 12.94 -6.56
CA ARG A 45 3.72 14.26 -6.89
C ARG A 45 3.00 15.39 -6.16
N GLN A 46 1.68 15.37 -6.11
CA GLN A 46 0.90 16.38 -5.40
C GLN A 46 1.15 16.37 -3.88
N LEU A 47 1.23 15.18 -3.28
CA LEU A 47 1.34 15.01 -1.84
C LEU A 47 2.76 15.21 -1.31
N LEU A 48 3.79 14.88 -2.09
CA LEU A 48 5.18 15.15 -1.72
C LEU A 48 5.46 16.65 -1.51
N ALA A 49 4.74 17.53 -2.21
CA ALA A 49 4.86 18.97 -2.06
C ALA A 49 4.20 19.52 -0.78
N GLN A 50 3.29 18.77 -0.17
CA GLN A 50 2.43 19.24 0.93
C GLN A 50 2.78 18.57 2.28
N GLY A 51 3.33 17.37 2.25
CA GLY A 51 3.54 16.59 3.47
C GLY A 51 4.70 17.08 4.33
N ARG A 52 4.62 16.76 5.63
CA ARG A 52 5.75 16.96 6.54
C ARG A 52 6.84 15.93 6.24
N MET A 53 8.10 16.31 6.44
CA MET A 53 9.19 15.36 6.48
C MET A 53 9.02 14.38 7.65
N LEU A 54 9.62 13.19 7.53
CA LEU A 54 9.81 12.32 8.69
C LEU A 54 10.68 13.01 9.75
N SER A 55 10.32 12.82 11.02
CA SER A 55 11.16 13.14 12.16
C SER A 55 12.42 12.26 12.18
N ASN A 56 13.41 12.61 13.00
CA ASN A 56 14.64 11.80 13.11
C ASN A 56 14.35 10.37 13.59
N GLN A 57 13.37 10.18 14.46
CA GLN A 57 12.96 8.85 14.93
C GLN A 57 12.27 8.04 13.83
N GLU A 58 11.36 8.67 13.08
CA GLU A 58 10.68 8.03 11.94
C GLU A 58 11.67 7.69 10.81
N LYS A 59 12.66 8.55 10.54
CA LYS A 59 13.74 8.25 9.58
C LYS A 59 14.56 7.03 10.01
N ALA A 60 14.95 6.98 11.28
CA ALA A 60 15.70 5.83 11.80
C ALA A 60 14.88 4.53 11.69
N LEU A 61 13.57 4.59 11.97
CA LEU A 61 12.66 3.46 11.78
C LEU A 61 12.55 3.07 10.30
N ALA A 62 12.36 4.03 9.40
CA ALA A 62 12.30 3.82 7.95
C ALA A 62 13.56 3.10 7.43
N GLN A 63 14.74 3.51 7.89
CA GLN A 63 16.02 2.85 7.58
C GLN A 63 16.05 1.40 8.06
N ARG A 64 15.61 1.13 9.31
CA ARG A 64 15.51 -0.24 9.83
C ARG A 64 14.52 -1.11 9.03
N LEU A 65 13.46 -0.50 8.52
CA LEU A 65 12.49 -1.15 7.64
C LEU A 65 12.97 -1.27 6.18
N GLY A 66 14.16 -0.74 5.85
CA GLY A 66 14.78 -0.88 4.54
C GLY A 66 14.32 0.13 3.50
N VAL A 67 13.73 1.26 3.91
CA VAL A 67 13.49 2.41 3.03
C VAL A 67 14.85 2.97 2.60
N LYS A 68 15.07 3.09 1.29
CA LYS A 68 16.34 3.53 0.68
C LYS A 68 16.58 5.02 0.89
N PHE A 69 15.54 5.84 0.73
CA PHE A 69 15.62 7.30 0.83
C PHE A 69 14.59 7.87 1.84
N PRO A 70 14.76 7.64 3.15
CA PRO A 70 13.85 8.15 4.19
C PRO A 70 13.62 9.67 4.15
N GLU A 71 14.61 10.42 3.69
CA GLU A 71 14.56 11.87 3.52
C GLU A 71 13.57 12.34 2.45
N ASN A 72 13.18 11.45 1.53
CA ASN A 72 12.18 11.74 0.49
C ASN A 72 10.75 11.44 0.97
N VAL A 73 10.59 10.67 2.05
CA VAL A 73 9.27 10.33 2.59
C VAL A 73 8.56 11.57 3.13
N ARG A 74 7.27 11.71 2.80
CA ARG A 74 6.40 12.77 3.29
C ARG A 74 5.13 12.19 3.88
N ILE A 75 4.76 12.65 5.08
CA ILE A 75 3.49 12.28 5.73
C ILE A 75 2.48 13.41 5.51
N VAL A 76 1.30 13.07 5.00
CA VAL A 76 0.16 13.97 4.83
C VAL A 76 -1.02 13.43 5.64
N VAL A 77 -1.63 14.29 6.45
CA VAL A 77 -2.82 13.95 7.21
C VAL A 77 -4.05 14.41 6.44
N LEU A 78 -4.94 13.49 6.08
CA LEU A 78 -6.10 13.75 5.24
C LEU A 78 -7.38 13.10 5.80
N GLU A 79 -8.47 13.85 5.84
CA GLU A 79 -9.80 13.30 6.16
C GLU A 79 -10.30 12.36 5.05
N LYS A 80 -10.10 12.76 3.78
CA LYS A 80 -10.47 11.99 2.59
C LYS A 80 -9.22 11.72 1.77
N PHE A 81 -8.97 10.45 1.47
CA PHE A 81 -7.87 10.08 0.62
C PHE A 81 -8.27 10.29 -0.84
N PRO A 82 -7.31 10.65 -1.72
CA PRO A 82 -7.60 10.77 -3.14
C PRO A 82 -8.10 9.43 -3.69
N MET A 83 -9.04 9.52 -4.62
CA MET A 83 -9.56 8.40 -5.40
C MET A 83 -9.27 8.65 -6.88
N PRO A 84 -9.21 7.60 -7.71
CA PRO A 84 -9.04 7.77 -9.15
C PRO A 84 -10.15 8.64 -9.74
N SER A 85 -9.81 9.56 -10.64
CA SER A 85 -10.79 10.36 -11.38
C SER A 85 -11.47 9.55 -12.51
N ASN A 86 -10.78 8.55 -13.04
CA ASN A 86 -11.37 7.60 -13.98
C ASN A 86 -12.40 6.71 -13.27
N HIS A 87 -13.67 6.79 -13.70
CA HIS A 87 -14.78 6.08 -13.05
C HIS A 87 -14.60 4.56 -12.98
N GLU A 88 -14.06 3.94 -14.03
CA GLU A 88 -13.90 2.48 -14.04
C GLU A 88 -12.83 2.04 -13.04
N LEU A 89 -11.70 2.75 -13.02
CA LEU A 89 -10.64 2.49 -12.03
C LEU A 89 -11.13 2.80 -10.60
N ALA A 90 -11.93 3.85 -10.42
CA ALA A 90 -12.52 4.17 -9.11
C ALA A 90 -13.43 3.03 -8.61
N THR A 91 -14.27 2.46 -9.48
CA THR A 91 -15.11 1.31 -9.15
C THR A 91 -14.29 0.08 -8.76
N GLU A 92 -13.17 -0.20 -9.45
CA GLU A 92 -12.28 -1.29 -9.05
C GLU A 92 -11.56 -1.01 -7.72
N ALA A 93 -11.08 0.22 -7.52
CA ALA A 93 -10.47 0.64 -6.25
C ALA A 93 -11.44 0.48 -5.06
N GLU A 94 -12.70 0.86 -5.23
CA GLU A 94 -13.75 0.70 -4.21
C GLU A 94 -13.99 -0.77 -3.86
N LYS A 95 -14.01 -1.67 -4.85
CA LYS A 95 -14.13 -3.13 -4.63
C LYS A 95 -12.96 -3.68 -3.82
N LEU A 96 -11.77 -3.09 -3.99
CA LEU A 96 -10.57 -3.43 -3.24
C LEU A 96 -10.49 -2.75 -1.86
N GLY A 97 -11.50 -1.96 -1.48
CA GLY A 97 -11.62 -1.33 -0.16
C GLY A 97 -11.06 0.08 -0.05
N LEU A 98 -10.58 0.69 -1.15
CA LEU A 98 -10.09 2.06 -1.13
C LEU A 98 -11.25 3.04 -0.88
N GLY A 99 -11.02 4.05 -0.04
CA GLY A 99 -12.02 5.05 0.31
C GLY A 99 -13.01 4.61 1.40
N TRP A 100 -12.91 3.38 1.90
CA TRP A 100 -13.78 2.88 2.96
C TRP A 100 -13.41 3.49 4.32
N ALA A 101 -14.38 3.55 5.25
CA ALA A 101 -14.18 4.16 6.56
C ALA A 101 -13.08 3.50 7.42
N LEU A 102 -12.71 2.26 7.10
CA LEU A 102 -11.67 1.49 7.78
C LEU A 102 -10.25 1.78 7.26
N GLU A 103 -10.12 2.50 6.13
CA GLU A 103 -8.82 2.88 5.59
C GLU A 103 -8.14 3.91 6.49
N GLY A 104 -7.14 3.46 7.26
CA GLY A 104 -6.42 4.27 8.24
C GLY A 104 -5.17 4.96 7.70
N GLY A 105 -4.51 4.33 6.74
CA GLY A 105 -3.27 4.77 6.11
C GLY A 105 -3.17 4.27 4.66
N ARG A 106 -2.33 4.93 3.86
CA ARG A 106 -1.99 4.51 2.50
C ARG A 106 -0.64 5.09 2.09
N ALA A 107 0.25 4.25 1.59
CA ALA A 107 1.49 4.67 0.94
C ALA A 107 1.32 4.74 -0.59
N MET A 108 1.76 5.84 -1.19
CA MET A 108 1.93 6.01 -2.62
C MET A 108 3.34 6.55 -2.91
N GLY A 109 4.24 5.62 -3.22
CA GLY A 109 5.66 5.83 -3.41
C GLY A 109 6.26 6.34 -2.10
N TYR A 110 6.78 7.56 -2.08
CA TYR A 110 7.29 8.21 -0.87
C TYR A 110 6.24 9.04 -0.12
N ALA A 111 5.01 9.19 -0.64
CA ALA A 111 3.94 9.89 0.06
C ALA A 111 3.14 8.91 0.94
N ILE A 112 3.07 9.17 2.23
CA ILE A 112 2.25 8.43 3.20
C ILE A 112 1.06 9.30 3.59
N MET A 113 -0.14 8.79 3.42
CA MET A 113 -1.38 9.40 3.88
C MET A 113 -1.85 8.73 5.16
N LEU A 114 -2.26 9.52 6.15
CA LEU A 114 -2.82 9.03 7.40
C LEU A 114 -4.14 9.73 7.70
N LYS A 115 -5.11 8.99 8.26
CA LYS A 115 -6.29 9.61 8.86
C LYS A 115 -5.88 10.41 10.11
N PRO A 116 -6.56 11.52 10.44
CA PRO A 116 -6.20 12.34 11.61
C PRO A 116 -6.10 11.56 12.92
N LYS A 117 -7.00 10.58 13.13
CA LYS A 117 -7.00 9.73 14.33
C LYS A 117 -5.76 8.82 14.46
N LEU A 118 -5.02 8.63 13.37
CA LEU A 118 -3.86 7.73 13.28
C LEU A 118 -2.58 8.49 12.88
N ALA A 119 -2.62 9.82 12.80
CA ALA A 119 -1.53 10.66 12.29
C ALA A 119 -0.21 10.46 13.06
N ASP A 120 -0.29 10.18 14.35
CA ASP A 120 0.85 9.94 15.24
C ASP A 120 0.93 8.48 15.73
N ASN A 121 0.19 7.57 15.10
CA ASN A 121 0.21 6.16 15.49
C ASN A 121 1.48 5.49 14.92
N PRO A 122 2.47 5.11 15.76
CA PRO A 122 3.76 4.61 15.28
C PRO A 122 3.62 3.27 14.54
N THR A 123 2.64 2.45 14.90
CA THR A 123 2.41 1.16 14.24
C THR A 123 1.88 1.35 12.82
N VAL A 124 0.96 2.30 12.61
CA VAL A 124 0.44 2.60 11.27
C VAL A 124 1.53 3.25 10.42
N ILE A 125 2.30 4.19 10.98
CA ILE A 125 3.45 4.78 10.26
C ILE A 125 4.45 3.69 9.85
N ALA A 126 4.78 2.76 10.74
CA ALA A 126 5.68 1.64 10.44
C ALA A 126 5.12 0.75 9.32
N HIS A 127 3.82 0.45 9.35
CA HIS A 127 3.13 -0.31 8.31
C HIS A 127 3.29 0.36 6.94
N GLU A 128 2.96 1.65 6.84
CA GLU A 128 3.09 2.39 5.58
C GLU A 128 4.55 2.50 5.11
N LEU A 129 5.51 2.62 6.02
CA LEU A 129 6.93 2.60 5.69
C LEU A 129 7.40 1.24 5.13
N VAL A 130 6.76 0.13 5.50
CA VAL A 130 7.04 -1.17 4.86
C VAL A 130 6.61 -1.13 3.39
N HIS A 131 5.48 -0.52 3.05
CA HIS A 131 5.08 -0.34 1.66
C HIS A 131 6.04 0.55 0.88
N VAL A 132 6.57 1.61 1.49
CA VAL A 132 7.66 2.40 0.88
C VAL A 132 8.89 1.53 0.60
N ALA A 133 9.31 0.71 1.57
CA ALA A 133 10.44 -0.20 1.40
C ALA A 133 10.17 -1.29 0.33
N GLN A 134 8.94 -1.78 0.22
CA GLN A 134 8.52 -2.71 -0.84
C GLN A 134 8.59 -2.05 -2.22
N HIS A 135 8.11 -0.81 -2.34
CA HIS A 135 8.25 -0.01 -3.55
C HIS A 135 9.72 0.17 -3.93
N ASP A 136 10.59 0.50 -2.97
CA ASP A 136 12.03 0.64 -3.20
C ASP A 136 12.70 -0.65 -3.66
N ARG A 137 12.27 -1.79 -3.11
CA ARG A 137 12.82 -3.11 -3.41
C ARG A 137 12.40 -3.62 -4.78
N LEU A 138 11.13 -3.45 -5.14
CA LEU A 138 10.55 -4.00 -6.37
C LEU A 138 10.64 -3.03 -7.56
N GLY A 139 10.69 -1.73 -7.29
CA GLY A 139 10.39 -0.70 -8.28
C GLY A 139 8.88 -0.56 -8.49
N ARG A 140 8.48 0.62 -9.00
CA ARG A 140 7.08 1.04 -9.09
C ARG A 140 6.18 0.08 -9.86
N GLU A 141 6.58 -0.26 -11.08
CA GLU A 141 5.78 -1.13 -11.95
C GLU A 141 5.54 -2.49 -11.31
N ALA A 142 6.63 -3.15 -10.89
CA ALA A 142 6.55 -4.47 -10.29
C ALA A 142 5.77 -4.45 -8.97
N PHE A 143 5.95 -3.42 -8.13
CA PHE A 143 5.17 -3.24 -6.91
C PHE A 143 3.67 -3.12 -7.20
N LEU A 144 3.26 -2.20 -8.10
CA LEU A 144 1.85 -1.97 -8.40
C LEU A 144 1.18 -3.21 -9.01
N ARG A 145 1.83 -3.83 -10.00
CA ARG A 145 1.31 -5.06 -10.62
C ARG A 145 1.17 -6.18 -9.60
N ARG A 146 2.19 -6.36 -8.75
CA ARG A 146 2.18 -7.38 -7.69
C ARG A 146 1.07 -7.12 -6.67
N TYR A 147 0.97 -5.90 -6.17
CA TYR A 147 -0.02 -5.53 -5.16
C TYR A 147 -1.44 -5.71 -5.68
N LEU A 148 -1.73 -5.24 -6.90
CA LEU A 148 -3.04 -5.44 -7.53
C LEU A 148 -3.36 -6.93 -7.75
N ALA A 149 -2.39 -7.74 -8.18
CA ALA A 149 -2.58 -9.18 -8.35
C ALA A 149 -2.89 -9.89 -7.02
N GLU A 150 -2.16 -9.53 -5.96
CA GLU A 150 -2.37 -10.09 -4.62
C GLU A 150 -3.76 -9.73 -4.07
N LEU A 151 -4.19 -8.48 -4.23
CA LEU A 151 -5.51 -8.05 -3.81
C LEU A 151 -6.62 -8.76 -4.60
N GLU A 152 -6.48 -8.88 -5.92
CA GLU A 152 -7.48 -9.55 -6.76
C GLU A 152 -7.60 -11.05 -6.44
N MET A 153 -6.46 -11.73 -6.23
CA MET A 153 -6.43 -13.19 -6.09
C MET A 153 -6.65 -13.66 -4.65
N MET A 154 -6.25 -12.86 -3.65
CA MET A 154 -6.20 -13.30 -2.25
C MET A 154 -6.99 -12.40 -1.31
N GLY A 155 -7.37 -11.20 -1.76
CA GLY A 155 -7.93 -10.16 -0.91
C GLY A 155 -6.89 -9.54 0.02
N TYR A 156 -7.25 -8.38 0.58
CA TYR A 156 -6.36 -7.57 1.41
C TYR A 156 -5.72 -8.34 2.57
N ALA A 157 -6.52 -9.01 3.41
CA ALA A 157 -6.03 -9.64 4.64
C ALA A 157 -5.06 -10.82 4.42
N ARG A 158 -5.03 -11.41 3.21
CA ARG A 158 -4.15 -12.53 2.86
C ARG A 158 -3.04 -12.13 1.89
N SER A 159 -3.05 -10.90 1.39
CA SER A 159 -2.06 -10.38 0.46
C SER A 159 -0.65 -10.49 1.06
N PRO A 160 0.31 -11.17 0.40
CA PRO A 160 1.68 -11.29 0.91
C PRO A 160 2.37 -9.96 1.25
N LEU A 161 2.15 -8.90 0.47
CA LEU A 161 2.69 -7.56 0.76
C LEU A 161 2.08 -6.98 2.04
N GLU A 162 0.79 -7.17 2.28
CA GLU A 162 0.12 -6.78 3.53
C GLU A 162 0.60 -7.62 4.72
N LEU A 163 0.74 -8.93 4.53
CA LEU A 163 1.26 -9.82 5.57
C LEU A 163 2.70 -9.47 5.97
N GLU A 164 3.54 -9.06 5.01
CA GLU A 164 4.87 -8.51 5.30
C GLU A 164 4.76 -7.21 6.10
N ALA A 165 3.88 -6.27 5.71
CA ALA A 165 3.67 -5.02 6.43
C ALA A 165 3.22 -5.28 7.88
N TYR A 166 2.25 -6.15 8.10
CA TYR A 166 1.83 -6.57 9.45
C TYR A 166 2.93 -7.25 10.26
N ALA A 167 3.76 -8.08 9.64
CA ALA A 167 4.85 -8.75 10.35
C ALA A 167 5.95 -7.76 10.77
N ARG A 168 6.17 -6.70 9.98
CA ARG A 168 7.29 -5.77 10.15
C ARG A 168 6.91 -4.45 10.82
N GLN A 169 5.62 -4.09 10.91
CA GLN A 169 5.16 -2.86 11.56
C GLN A 169 5.48 -2.78 13.07
N SER A 170 5.80 -3.91 13.70
CA SER A 170 6.24 -3.97 15.10
C SER A 170 7.76 -3.99 15.27
N ALA A 171 8.53 -3.85 14.18
CA ALA A 171 9.97 -3.69 14.26
C ALA A 171 10.28 -2.41 15.05
N ARG A 172 10.97 -2.59 16.18
CA ARG A 172 11.40 -1.49 17.05
C ARG A 172 12.74 -0.95 16.60
#